data_AF-A0A382GLD4-F1
#
_entry.id   AF-A0A382GLD4-F1
#
_cell.length_a   1.000
_cell.length_b   1.000
_cell.length_c   1.000
_cell.angle_alpha   90.00
_cell.angle_beta   90.00
_cell.angle_gamma   90.00
#
_symmetry.space_group_name_H-M   'P 1'
#
loop_
_entity.id
_entity.type
_entity.pdbx_description
1 polymer ?
#
loop_
_entity_poly.entity_id
_entity_poly.type
_entity_poly.pdbx_seq_one_letter_code
_entity_poly.pdbx_strand_id
1 'polypeptide(L)'
;VIIISKVDNEIITNIDIEIEKQYLLLLNNNLNELSENEFFELSKNSLIREIIKKKEIYKTFNKQSEMTKNKVIKSFYNRLGFDKKNEFIKFLDKKNINFENLKQKLIIEAMWNQLIYIKFNNKIRIDKNSIKNEIINYYNSKEKKYEYNLSEIAIDIEKNVDLKEKEISKYIEQFGFEIAANKYSKSNTSKYGGEIGWVKSSRLS
;
A
#
# COMPACT_ATOMS: atom_id res chain seq x y z
N VAL A 1 10.65 24.18 13.48
CA VAL A 1 10.69 22.75 13.10
C VAL A 1 10.93 21.93 14.34
N ILE A 2 10.11 20.93 14.61
CA ILE A 2 10.17 20.05 15.78
C ILE A 2 10.52 18.64 15.30
N ILE A 3 11.42 17.96 16.00
CA ILE A 3 11.76 16.56 15.74
C ILE A 3 10.72 15.67 16.42
N ILE A 4 10.04 14.84 15.63
CA ILE A 4 9.00 13.91 16.09
C ILE A 4 9.56 12.52 16.32
N SER A 5 10.46 12.06 15.45
CA SER A 5 11.07 10.74 15.54
C SER A 5 12.39 10.68 14.78
N LYS A 6 13.13 9.58 14.97
CA LYS A 6 14.38 9.29 14.29
C LYS A 6 14.40 7.81 13.90
N VAL A 7 14.70 7.52 12.64
CA VAL A 7 14.88 6.16 12.10
C VAL A 7 16.32 6.06 11.60
N ASP A 8 17.17 5.30 12.30
CA ASP A 8 18.63 5.34 12.19
C ASP A 8 19.16 6.79 12.17
N ASN A 9 19.65 7.27 11.03
CA ASN A 9 20.19 8.62 10.87
C ASN A 9 19.20 9.62 10.22
N GLU A 10 17.99 9.19 9.86
CA GLU A 10 16.97 10.06 9.28
C GLU A 10 16.03 10.60 10.37
N ILE A 11 15.76 11.90 10.32
CA ILE A 11 14.90 12.62 11.25
C ILE A 11 13.53 12.80 10.60
N ILE A 12 12.46 12.55 11.37
CA ILE A 12 11.09 12.89 11.00
C ILE A 12 10.70 14.13 11.78
N THR A 13 10.31 15.18 11.08
CA THR A 13 9.87 16.46 11.65
C THR A 13 8.35 16.60 11.62
N ASN A 14 7.84 17.60 12.34
CA ASN A 14 6.43 17.96 12.29
C ASN A 14 5.97 18.37 10.88
N ILE A 15 6.86 18.94 10.06
CA ILE A 15 6.56 19.31 8.66
C ILE A 15 6.39 18.06 7.81
N ASP A 16 7.24 17.05 8.01
CA ASP A 16 7.16 15.78 7.27
C ASP A 16 5.83 15.06 7.54
N ILE A 17 5.35 15.13 8.80
CA ILE A 17 4.05 14.56 9.18
C ILE A 17 2.90 15.23 8.43
N GLU A 18 2.89 16.56 8.33
CA GLU A 18 1.83 17.29 7.60
C GLU A 18 1.84 16.97 6.10
N ILE A 19 3.03 16.82 5.50
CA ILE A 19 3.17 16.39 4.11
C ILE A 19 2.63 14.96 3.93
N GLU A 20 2.93 14.06 4.87
CA GLU A 20 2.45 12.68 4.82
C GLU A 20 0.93 12.60 4.96
N LYS A 21 0.31 13.40 5.84
CA LYS A 21 -1.16 13.48 5.95
C LYS A 21 -1.79 13.82 4.61
N GLN A 22 -1.28 14.84 3.91
CA GLN A 22 -1.78 15.21 2.58
C GLN A 22 -1.65 14.08 1.56
N TYR A 23 -0.52 13.34 1.60
CA TYR A 23 -0.33 12.17 0.76
C TYR A 23 -1.32 11.05 1.08
N LEU A 24 -1.54 10.75 2.36
CA LEU A 24 -2.48 9.71 2.78
C LEU A 24 -3.92 10.05 2.42
N LEU A 25 -4.33 11.32 2.56
CA LEU A 25 -5.64 11.78 2.10
C LEU A 25 -5.83 11.62 0.59
N LEU A 26 -4.77 11.82 -0.19
CA LEU A 26 -4.82 11.57 -1.64
C LEU A 26 -5.12 10.09 -1.96
N LEU A 27 -4.69 9.17 -1.11
CA LEU A 27 -4.89 7.73 -1.31
C LEU A 27 -6.22 7.24 -0.74
N ASN A 28 -6.62 7.76 0.42
CA ASN A 28 -7.86 7.43 1.09
C ASN A 28 -8.44 8.69 1.77
N ASN A 29 -9.51 9.24 1.19
CA ASN A 29 -10.19 10.42 1.72
C ASN A 29 -10.91 10.16 3.06
N ASN A 30 -11.24 8.91 3.39
CA ASN A 30 -11.96 8.54 4.61
C ASN A 30 -11.09 8.79 5.87
N LEU A 31 -9.77 8.93 5.72
CA LEU A 31 -8.87 9.28 6.81
C LEU A 31 -9.15 10.66 7.44
N ASN A 32 -9.95 11.52 6.78
CA ASN A 32 -10.43 12.78 7.38
C ASN A 32 -11.36 12.57 8.60
N GLU A 33 -11.90 11.37 8.80
CA GLU A 33 -12.78 11.03 9.93
C GLU A 33 -11.99 10.77 11.23
N LEU A 34 -10.68 10.59 11.12
CA LEU A 34 -9.80 10.34 12.26
C LEU A 34 -9.62 11.60 13.12
N SER A 35 -9.48 11.40 14.43
CA SER A 35 -9.00 12.47 15.29
C SER A 35 -7.58 12.90 14.92
N GLU A 36 -7.22 14.15 15.22
CA GLU A 36 -5.89 14.70 14.90
C GLU A 36 -4.74 13.82 15.45
N ASN A 37 -4.90 13.31 16.67
CA ASN A 37 -3.91 12.41 17.29
C ASN A 37 -3.81 11.06 16.57
N GLU A 38 -4.94 10.47 16.16
CA GLU A 38 -4.93 9.20 15.42
C GLU A 38 -4.30 9.37 14.04
N PHE A 39 -4.65 10.45 13.34
CA PHE A 39 -4.11 10.69 12.02
C PHE A 39 -2.62 11.02 12.08
N PHE A 40 -2.19 11.74 13.12
CA PHE A 40 -0.78 11.98 13.41
C PHE A 40 0.01 10.67 13.57
N GLU A 41 -0.44 9.74 14.43
CA GLU A 41 0.27 8.47 14.65
C GLU A 41 0.24 7.58 13.40
N LEU A 42 -0.86 7.55 12.65
CA LEU A 42 -0.95 6.83 11.38
C LEU A 42 0.07 7.37 10.36
N SER A 43 0.16 8.69 10.24
CA SER A 43 1.10 9.37 9.32
C SER A 43 2.55 9.12 9.72
N LYS A 44 2.88 9.24 11.00
CA LYS A 44 4.19 8.89 11.55
C LYS A 44 4.59 7.44 11.21
N ASN A 45 3.69 6.49 11.42
CA ASN A 45 3.93 5.08 11.10
C ASN A 45 4.09 4.82 9.59
N SER A 46 3.37 5.56 8.75
CA SER A 46 3.55 5.52 7.29
C SER A 46 4.95 5.99 6.88
N LEU A 47 5.42 7.12 7.42
CA LEU A 47 6.75 7.66 7.16
C LEU A 47 7.87 6.72 7.64
N ILE A 48 7.75 6.16 8.83
CA ILE A 48 8.74 5.20 9.36
C ILE A 48 8.89 4.02 8.39
N ARG A 49 7.76 3.45 7.92
CA ARG A 49 7.78 2.35 6.94
C ARG A 49 8.42 2.77 5.62
N GLU A 50 8.12 3.97 5.13
CA GLU A 50 8.72 4.50 3.90
C GLU A 50 10.24 4.65 4.01
N ILE A 51 10.74 5.21 5.12
CA ILE A 51 12.18 5.38 5.36
C ILE A 51 12.89 4.03 5.39
N ILE A 52 12.31 3.04 6.07
CA ILE A 52 12.86 1.68 6.12
C ILE A 52 12.92 1.07 4.71
N LYS A 53 11.82 1.15 3.95
CA LYS A 53 11.77 0.66 2.56
C LYS A 53 12.84 1.33 1.70
N LYS A 54 12.91 2.66 1.74
CA LYS A 54 13.86 3.48 0.97
C LYS A 54 15.31 3.05 1.23
N LYS A 55 15.69 2.90 2.50
CA LYS A 55 17.04 2.47 2.87
C LYS A 55 17.36 1.08 2.34
N GLU A 56 16.43 0.13 2.47
CA GLU A 56 16.65 -1.23 2.00
C GLU A 56 16.74 -1.31 0.46
N ILE A 57 15.93 -0.53 -0.24
CA ILE A 57 15.98 -0.40 -1.71
C ILE A 57 17.35 0.12 -2.17
N TYR A 58 17.88 1.15 -1.53
CA TYR A 58 19.17 1.76 -1.93
C TYR A 58 20.39 0.88 -1.66
N LYS A 59 20.27 -0.18 -0.85
CA LYS A 59 21.32 -1.19 -0.74
C LYS A 59 21.43 -2.07 -1.99
N THR A 60 20.34 -2.21 -2.75
CA THR A 60 20.23 -3.18 -3.85
C THR A 60 20.17 -2.51 -5.22
N PHE A 61 19.46 -1.39 -5.34
CA PHE A 61 19.18 -0.76 -6.63
C PHE A 61 19.99 0.52 -6.83
N ASN A 62 20.52 0.65 -8.03
CA ASN A 62 21.00 1.92 -8.57
C ASN A 62 19.83 2.81 -9.04
N LYS A 63 20.16 4.01 -9.52
CA LYS A 63 19.16 4.98 -10.02
C LYS A 63 18.34 4.38 -11.17
N GLN A 64 17.00 4.38 -11.00
CA GLN A 64 16.06 3.91 -12.03
C GLN A 64 16.05 4.83 -13.25
N SER A 65 15.79 4.24 -14.43
CA SER A 65 15.64 4.99 -15.68
C SER A 65 14.40 5.90 -15.63
N GLU A 66 14.47 7.03 -16.33
CA GLU A 66 13.34 7.98 -16.35
C GLU A 66 12.10 7.38 -17.01
N MET A 67 12.28 6.45 -17.96
CA MET A 67 11.19 5.71 -18.58
C MET A 67 10.39 4.88 -17.56
N THR A 68 11.06 4.14 -16.66
CA THR A 68 10.40 3.36 -15.62
C THR A 68 9.64 4.26 -14.65
N LYS A 69 10.26 5.37 -14.23
CA LYS A 69 9.60 6.34 -13.34
C LYS A 69 8.35 6.91 -13.98
N ASN A 70 8.40 7.31 -15.24
CA ASN A 70 7.25 7.85 -15.97
C ASN A 70 6.10 6.85 -16.10
N LYS A 71 6.39 5.55 -16.26
CA LYS A 71 5.36 4.50 -16.26
C LYS A 71 4.63 4.40 -14.92
N VAL A 72 5.37 4.41 -13.80
CA VAL A 72 4.80 4.36 -12.45
C VAL A 72 3.88 5.57 -12.21
N ILE A 73 4.34 6.77 -12.58
CA ILE A 73 3.52 7.99 -12.43
C ILE A 73 2.29 7.94 -13.32
N LYS A 74 2.43 7.47 -14.57
CA LYS A 74 1.29 7.32 -15.49
C LYS A 74 0.24 6.36 -14.96
N SER A 75 0.64 5.19 -14.45
CA SER A 75 -0.31 4.27 -13.83
C SER A 75 -1.03 4.89 -12.63
N PHE A 76 -0.33 5.69 -11.83
CA PHE A 76 -0.91 6.30 -10.64
C PHE A 76 -1.98 7.34 -10.99
N TYR A 77 -1.67 8.31 -11.86
CA TYR A 77 -2.65 9.34 -12.17
C TYR A 77 -3.82 8.80 -13.01
N ASN A 78 -3.58 7.78 -13.86
CA ASN A 78 -4.66 7.08 -14.58
C ASN A 78 -5.62 6.40 -13.61
N ARG A 79 -5.11 5.75 -12.56
CA ARG A 79 -5.94 5.12 -11.53
C ARG A 79 -6.81 6.15 -10.79
N LEU A 80 -6.33 7.39 -10.65
CA LEU A 80 -7.09 8.51 -10.09
C LEU A 80 -8.04 9.17 -11.10
N GLY A 81 -8.17 8.63 -12.32
CA GLY A 81 -9.09 9.12 -13.35
C GLY A 81 -8.56 10.27 -14.21
N PHE A 82 -7.25 10.56 -14.16
CA PHE A 82 -6.64 11.57 -15.04
C PHE A 82 -6.07 10.92 -16.30
N ASP A 83 -6.31 11.51 -17.47
CA ASP A 83 -5.68 11.03 -18.72
C ASP A 83 -4.33 11.71 -18.98
N LYS A 84 -4.16 12.95 -18.50
CA LYS A 84 -2.99 13.79 -18.77
C LYS A 84 -2.26 14.17 -17.49
N LYS A 85 -0.94 14.00 -17.51
CA LYS A 85 -0.04 14.40 -16.41
C LYS A 85 -0.22 15.85 -15.96
N ASN A 86 -0.43 16.78 -16.89
CA ASN A 86 -0.58 18.21 -16.55
C ASN A 86 -1.86 18.50 -15.76
N GLU A 87 -2.95 17.77 -16.02
CA GLU A 87 -4.21 17.91 -15.27
C GLU A 87 -4.03 17.38 -13.85
N PHE A 88 -3.34 16.26 -13.71
CA PHE A 88 -2.97 15.69 -12.42
C PHE A 88 -2.06 16.64 -11.61
N ILE A 89 -1.04 17.25 -12.22
CA ILE A 89 -0.17 18.24 -11.54
C ILE A 89 -1.00 19.42 -11.03
N LYS A 90 -1.88 20.00 -11.88
CA LYS A 90 -2.76 21.10 -11.47
C LYS A 90 -3.68 20.71 -10.30
N PHE A 91 -4.12 19.45 -10.25
CA PHE A 91 -4.91 18.93 -9.14
C PHE A 91 -4.08 18.84 -7.85
N LEU A 92 -2.84 18.35 -7.92
CA LEU A 92 -1.93 18.31 -6.78
C LEU A 92 -1.59 19.71 -6.25
N ASP A 93 -1.37 20.68 -7.16
CA ASP A 93 -1.08 22.06 -6.78
C ASP A 93 -2.23 22.67 -5.98
N LYS A 94 -3.48 22.40 -6.36
CA LYS A 94 -4.67 22.82 -5.58
C LYS A 94 -4.75 22.20 -4.18
N LYS A 95 -4.08 21.06 -3.98
CA LYS A 95 -3.99 20.34 -2.71
C LYS A 95 -2.68 20.65 -1.95
N ASN A 96 -1.86 21.58 -2.46
CA ASN A 96 -0.52 21.89 -1.96
C ASN A 96 0.45 20.69 -1.89
N ILE A 97 0.23 19.68 -2.75
CA ILE A 97 1.07 18.49 -2.80
C ILE A 97 2.17 18.69 -3.85
N ASN A 98 3.43 18.63 -3.42
CA ASN A 98 4.56 18.71 -4.34
C ASN A 98 4.66 17.45 -5.22
N PHE A 99 4.57 17.63 -6.54
CA PHE A 99 4.61 16.53 -7.51
C PHE A 99 5.92 15.72 -7.45
N GLU A 100 7.08 16.34 -7.25
CA GLU A 100 8.36 15.64 -7.21
C GLU A 100 8.50 14.79 -5.93
N ASN A 101 8.02 15.28 -4.79
CA ASN A 101 7.97 14.49 -3.55
C ASN A 101 7.06 13.27 -3.72
N LEU A 102 5.85 13.47 -4.26
CA LEU A 102 4.93 12.37 -4.57
C LEU A 102 5.55 11.37 -5.54
N LYS A 103 6.21 11.86 -6.60
CA LYS A 103 6.90 11.03 -7.59
C LYS A 103 7.92 10.12 -6.93
N GLN A 104 8.73 10.66 -6.00
CA GLN A 104 9.72 9.86 -5.27
C GLN A 104 9.06 8.76 -4.42
N LYS A 105 7.98 9.07 -3.70
CA LYS A 105 7.21 8.09 -2.91
C LYS A 105 6.70 6.93 -3.76
N LEU A 106 6.11 7.24 -4.91
CA LEU A 106 5.59 6.22 -5.84
C LEU A 106 6.70 5.33 -6.40
N ILE A 107 7.87 5.90 -6.69
CA ILE A 107 9.04 5.14 -7.15
C ILE A 107 9.55 4.21 -6.05
N ILE A 108 9.61 4.68 -4.79
CA ILE A 108 10.01 3.85 -3.64
C ILE A 108 9.08 2.64 -3.51
N GLU A 109 7.77 2.84 -3.61
CA GLU A 109 6.80 1.72 -3.55
C GLU A 109 6.96 0.73 -4.72
N ALA A 110 7.15 1.23 -5.94
CA ALA A 110 7.39 0.36 -7.10
C ALA A 110 8.70 -0.45 -6.95
N MET A 111 9.77 0.19 -6.47
CA MET A 111 11.06 -0.46 -6.23
C MET A 111 11.00 -1.45 -5.07
N TRP A 112 10.20 -1.19 -4.03
CA TRP A 112 9.95 -2.14 -2.96
C TRP A 112 9.35 -3.44 -3.51
N ASN A 113 8.31 -3.33 -4.34
CA ASN A 113 7.69 -4.49 -4.98
C ASN A 113 8.68 -5.26 -5.86
N GLN A 114 9.54 -4.55 -6.60
CA GLN A 114 10.60 -5.17 -7.38
C GLN A 114 11.63 -5.88 -6.49
N LEU A 115 11.98 -5.31 -5.35
CA LEU A 115 12.89 -5.94 -4.37
C LEU A 115 12.34 -7.27 -3.89
N ILE A 116 11.06 -7.28 -3.51
CA ILE A 116 10.37 -8.50 -3.06
C ILE A 116 10.42 -9.55 -4.17
N TYR A 117 10.07 -9.20 -5.41
CA TYR A 117 10.16 -10.14 -6.53
C TYR A 117 11.57 -10.75 -6.66
N ILE A 118 12.62 -9.93 -6.66
CA ILE A 118 14.01 -10.41 -6.79
C ILE A 118 14.41 -11.31 -5.62
N LYS A 119 14.00 -10.97 -4.38
CA LYS A 119 14.36 -11.76 -3.19
C LYS A 119 13.68 -13.13 -3.13
N PHE A 120 12.50 -13.28 -3.76
CA PHE A 120 11.65 -14.45 -3.56
C PHE A 120 11.34 -15.25 -4.83
N ASN A 121 11.54 -14.72 -6.04
CA ASN A 121 11.19 -15.41 -7.29
C ASN A 121 11.83 -16.81 -7.42
N ASN A 122 13.10 -16.95 -7.06
CA ASN A 122 13.85 -18.20 -7.16
C ASN A 122 13.50 -19.19 -6.04
N LYS A 123 12.74 -18.76 -5.03
CA LYS A 123 12.26 -19.63 -3.94
C LYS A 123 10.91 -20.27 -4.28
N ILE A 124 10.27 -19.84 -5.35
CA ILE A 124 9.00 -20.41 -5.82
C ILE A 124 9.27 -21.78 -6.43
N ARG A 125 8.65 -22.83 -5.87
CA ARG A 125 8.65 -24.17 -6.44
C ARG A 125 7.36 -24.37 -7.21
N ILE A 126 7.47 -24.80 -8.47
CA ILE A 126 6.33 -24.99 -9.37
C ILE A 126 6.05 -26.49 -9.52
N ASP A 127 4.91 -26.94 -9.02
CA ASP A 127 4.38 -28.27 -9.31
C ASP A 127 3.50 -28.21 -10.57
N LYS A 128 4.09 -28.62 -11.70
CA LYS A 128 3.40 -28.63 -12.99
C LYS A 128 2.19 -29.58 -13.01
N ASN A 129 2.23 -30.67 -12.25
CA ASN A 129 1.15 -31.65 -12.22
C ASN A 129 -0.05 -31.10 -11.44
N SER A 130 0.19 -30.44 -10.30
CA SER A 130 -0.86 -29.73 -9.54
C SER A 130 -1.53 -28.65 -10.42
N ILE A 131 -0.74 -27.79 -11.08
CA ILE A 131 -1.29 -26.75 -11.97
C ILE A 131 -2.11 -27.36 -13.11
N LYS A 132 -1.63 -28.44 -13.74
CA LYS A 132 -2.37 -29.12 -14.82
C LYS A 132 -3.71 -29.66 -14.32
N ASN A 133 -3.73 -30.28 -13.14
CA ASN A 133 -4.94 -30.83 -12.55
C ASN A 133 -5.93 -29.72 -12.18
N GLU A 134 -5.48 -28.60 -11.62
CA GLU A 134 -6.31 -27.42 -11.32
C GLU A 134 -6.96 -26.85 -12.58
N ILE A 135 -6.21 -26.72 -13.67
CA ILE A 135 -6.75 -26.25 -14.96
C ILE A 135 -7.84 -27.20 -15.48
N ILE A 136 -7.59 -28.51 -15.48
CA ILE A 136 -8.56 -29.51 -15.94
C ILE A 136 -9.83 -29.44 -15.06
N ASN A 137 -9.67 -29.37 -13.74
CA ASN A 137 -10.79 -29.27 -12.80
C ASN A 137 -11.60 -27.99 -13.03
N TYR A 138 -10.95 -26.84 -13.27
CA TYR A 138 -11.62 -25.56 -13.54
C TYR A 138 -12.46 -25.54 -14.84
N TYR A 139 -12.04 -26.31 -15.86
CA TYR A 139 -12.82 -26.45 -17.10
C TYR A 139 -13.92 -27.50 -16.99
N ASN A 140 -13.69 -28.57 -16.24
CA ASN A 140 -14.67 -29.64 -16.04
C ASN A 140 -15.74 -29.29 -15.00
N SER A 141 -15.46 -28.35 -14.08
CA SER A 141 -16.43 -27.88 -13.11
C SER A 141 -17.58 -27.15 -13.82
N LYS A 142 -18.82 -27.63 -13.63
CA LYS A 142 -20.05 -26.94 -14.06
C LYS A 142 -20.50 -25.86 -13.06
N GLU A 143 -19.67 -25.57 -12.07
CA GLU A 143 -19.98 -24.63 -11.00
C GLU A 143 -20.00 -23.19 -11.52
N LYS A 144 -20.87 -22.38 -10.93
CA LYS A 144 -20.88 -20.93 -11.19
C LYS A 144 -19.55 -20.35 -10.74
N LYS A 145 -18.96 -19.55 -11.63
CA LYS A 145 -17.70 -18.85 -11.38
C LYS A 145 -18.03 -17.48 -10.79
N TYR A 146 -17.52 -17.22 -9.59
CA TYR A 146 -17.77 -15.98 -8.87
C TYR A 146 -16.52 -15.10 -8.89
N GLU A 147 -16.76 -13.80 -8.89
CA GLU A 147 -15.76 -12.79 -8.59
C GLU A 147 -16.19 -12.04 -7.34
N TYR A 148 -15.23 -11.74 -6.47
CA TYR A 148 -15.45 -11.02 -5.23
C TYR A 148 -14.62 -9.75 -5.26
N ASN A 149 -15.20 -8.63 -4.82
CA ASN A 149 -14.43 -7.44 -4.53
C ASN A 149 -13.93 -7.54 -3.08
N LEU A 150 -12.61 -7.70 -2.91
CA LEU A 150 -12.01 -8.04 -1.61
C LEU A 150 -11.13 -6.90 -1.08
N SER A 151 -11.07 -6.84 0.25
CA SER A 151 -10.10 -6.05 1.01
C SER A 151 -9.52 -6.90 2.14
N GLU A 152 -8.31 -6.58 2.60
CA GLU A 152 -7.59 -7.36 3.61
C GLU A 152 -7.01 -6.51 4.74
N ILE A 153 -6.86 -7.15 5.91
CA ILE A 153 -6.02 -6.71 7.02
C ILE A 153 -5.07 -7.86 7.36
N ALA A 154 -3.80 -7.72 6.97
CA ALA A 154 -2.78 -8.70 7.32
C ALA A 154 -2.08 -8.26 8.62
N ILE A 155 -2.04 -9.12 9.63
CA ILE A 155 -1.36 -8.86 10.90
C ILE A 155 -0.19 -9.83 11.09
N ASP A 156 0.82 -9.40 11.84
CA ASP A 156 1.91 -10.27 12.26
C ASP A 156 1.42 -11.30 13.29
N ILE A 157 2.20 -12.35 13.51
CA ILE A 157 1.93 -13.34 14.55
C ILE A 157 2.10 -12.66 15.92
N GLU A 158 0.98 -12.41 16.59
CA GLU A 158 0.94 -11.80 17.92
C GLU A 158 0.89 -12.87 19.02
N LYS A 159 1.40 -12.53 20.22
CA LYS A 159 1.33 -13.44 21.39
C LYS A 159 -0.10 -13.80 21.78
N ASN A 160 -1.06 -12.90 21.52
CA ASN A 160 -2.48 -13.12 21.78
C ASN A 160 -3.29 -12.60 20.58
N VAL A 161 -3.51 -13.48 19.60
CA VAL A 161 -4.23 -13.15 18.36
C VAL A 161 -5.67 -12.75 18.64
N ASP A 162 -6.36 -13.45 19.55
CA ASP A 162 -7.77 -13.18 19.88
C ASP A 162 -8.00 -11.76 20.43
N LEU A 163 -7.07 -11.27 21.25
CA LEU A 163 -7.12 -9.89 21.75
C LEU A 163 -6.94 -8.89 20.60
N LYS A 164 -6.01 -9.18 19.68
CA LYS A 164 -5.72 -8.29 18.56
C LYS A 164 -6.88 -8.26 17.57
N GLU A 165 -7.48 -9.41 17.29
CA GLU A 165 -8.69 -9.52 16.47
C GLU A 165 -9.82 -8.68 17.05
N LYS A 166 -10.10 -8.81 18.36
CA LYS A 166 -11.14 -8.01 19.04
C LYS A 166 -10.87 -6.50 18.97
N GLU A 167 -9.61 -6.08 19.11
CA GLU A 167 -9.22 -4.67 18.95
C GLU A 167 -9.52 -4.16 17.54
N ILE A 168 -9.16 -4.94 16.53
CA ILE A 168 -9.38 -4.60 15.11
C ILE A 168 -10.88 -4.57 14.81
N SER A 169 -11.65 -5.58 15.22
CA SER A 169 -13.10 -5.63 15.03
C SER A 169 -13.81 -4.40 15.61
N LYS A 170 -13.47 -4.01 16.85
CA LYS A 170 -14.03 -2.80 17.45
C LYS A 170 -13.67 -1.54 16.67
N TYR A 171 -12.44 -1.47 16.14
CA TYR A 171 -12.02 -0.32 15.34
C TYR A 171 -12.71 -0.27 13.98
N ILE A 172 -12.97 -1.44 13.36
CA ILE A 172 -13.77 -1.56 12.14
C ILE A 172 -15.20 -1.09 12.40
N GLU A 173 -15.82 -1.48 13.52
CA GLU A 173 -17.16 -1.02 13.89
C GLU A 173 -17.23 0.50 14.08
N GLN A 174 -16.16 1.11 14.59
CA GLN A 174 -16.11 2.54 14.87
C GLN A 174 -15.78 3.41 13.65
N PHE A 175 -14.82 3.00 12.82
CA PHE A 175 -14.23 3.82 11.75
C PHE A 175 -14.29 3.17 10.36
N GLY A 176 -14.89 1.99 10.25
CA GLY A 176 -14.95 1.23 9.00
C GLY A 176 -13.68 0.44 8.69
N PHE A 177 -13.82 -0.48 7.72
CA PHE A 177 -12.77 -1.43 7.36
C PHE A 177 -11.53 -0.76 6.76
N GLU A 178 -11.72 0.21 5.87
CA GLU A 178 -10.61 0.85 5.17
C GLU A 178 -9.66 1.57 6.14
N ILE A 179 -10.21 2.36 7.07
CA ILE A 179 -9.42 3.07 8.07
C ILE A 179 -8.71 2.07 9.00
N ALA A 180 -9.41 1.00 9.40
CA ALA A 180 -8.79 -0.09 10.17
C ALA A 180 -7.63 -0.75 9.42
N ALA A 181 -7.76 -0.97 8.11
CA ALA A 181 -6.71 -1.52 7.28
C ALA A 181 -5.52 -0.57 7.14
N ASN A 182 -5.75 0.73 6.96
CA ASN A 182 -4.68 1.75 6.98
C ASN A 182 -3.88 1.72 8.30
N LYS A 183 -4.56 1.50 9.43
CA LYS A 183 -3.95 1.51 10.76
C LYS A 183 -3.22 0.19 11.10
N TYR A 184 -3.90 -0.94 10.97
CA TYR A 184 -3.42 -2.21 11.51
C TYR A 184 -2.74 -3.11 10.49
N SER A 185 -3.09 -3.01 9.21
CA SER A 185 -2.56 -3.93 8.22
C SER A 185 -1.07 -3.70 7.96
N LYS A 186 -0.32 -4.80 7.88
CA LYS A 186 1.09 -4.87 7.48
C LYS A 186 1.26 -5.11 5.99
N SER A 187 0.18 -5.38 5.27
CA SER A 187 0.22 -5.58 3.82
C SER A 187 0.52 -4.28 3.07
N ASN A 188 0.91 -4.40 1.80
CA ASN A 188 1.14 -3.25 0.93
C ASN A 188 -0.18 -2.54 0.54
N THR A 189 -1.32 -3.23 0.61
CA THR A 189 -2.66 -2.67 0.34
C THR A 189 -3.15 -1.77 1.47
N SER A 190 -2.54 -1.82 2.66
CA SER A 190 -2.88 -0.98 3.83
C SER A 190 -3.02 0.51 3.49
N LYS A 191 -2.09 1.08 2.70
CA LYS A 191 -2.12 2.49 2.28
C LYS A 191 -3.36 2.87 1.46
N TYR A 192 -4.01 1.88 0.84
CA TYR A 192 -5.22 2.00 0.03
C TYR A 192 -6.43 1.38 0.74
N GLY A 193 -6.49 1.42 2.08
CA GLY A 193 -7.62 0.87 2.82
C GLY A 193 -7.73 -0.66 2.76
N GLY A 194 -6.65 -1.35 2.40
CA GLY A 194 -6.64 -2.81 2.27
C GLY A 194 -7.23 -3.32 0.95
N GLU A 195 -7.57 -2.44 0.00
CA GLU A 195 -8.20 -2.83 -1.28
C GLU A 195 -7.34 -3.82 -2.09
N ILE A 196 -7.90 -4.99 -2.38
CA ILE A 196 -7.35 -5.97 -3.33
C ILE A 196 -8.07 -5.84 -4.69
N GLY A 197 -9.37 -5.55 -4.67
CA GLY A 197 -10.21 -5.42 -5.86
C GLY A 197 -10.90 -6.73 -6.25
N TRP A 198 -11.34 -6.83 -7.51
CA TRP A 198 -12.04 -7.99 -8.03
C TRP A 198 -11.12 -9.21 -8.21
N VAL A 199 -11.38 -10.27 -7.45
CA VAL A 199 -10.65 -11.54 -7.46
C VAL A 199 -11.61 -12.68 -7.81
N LYS A 200 -11.20 -13.53 -8.76
CA LYS A 200 -11.92 -14.77 -9.08
C LYS A 200 -11.84 -15.75 -7.92
N SER A 201 -12.96 -16.37 -7.56
CA SER A 201 -13.03 -17.39 -6.50
C SER A 201 -11.97 -18.48 -6.66
N SER A 202 -11.74 -18.92 -7.90
CA SER A 202 -10.73 -19.91 -8.29
C SER A 202 -9.27 -19.52 -8.00
N ARG A 203 -8.99 -18.29 -7.56
CA ARG A 203 -7.65 -17.80 -7.21
C ARG A 203 -7.43 -17.65 -5.70
N LEU A 204 -8.44 -17.98 -4.89
CA LEU A 204 -8.40 -17.90 -3.42
C LEU A 204 -8.15 -19.26 -2.76
N SER A 205 -7.95 -20.30 -3.56
CA SER A 205 -7.84 -21.72 -3.16
C SER A 205 -6.39 -22.16 -3.12
#